data_AF-A0A1F7FVP6-F1
#
_entry.id   AF-A0A1F7FVP6-F1
#
_cell.length_a   1.000
_cell.length_b   1.000
_cell.length_c   1.000
_cell.angle_alpha   90.00
_cell.angle_beta   90.00
_cell.angle_gamma   90.00
#
_symmetry.space_group_name_H-M   'P 1'
#
loop_
_entity.id
_entity.type
_entity.pdbx_description
1 polymer ?
#
loop_
_entity_poly.entity_id
_entity_poly.type
_entity_poly.pdbx_seq_one_letter_code
_entity_poly.pdbx_strand_id
1 'polypeptide(L)'
;MYIPVSGQLVPISSSYEKSLDAIFGYVSNSAEKAKLLTAWERVFKAYVQKSRSFEKWFHHGCGGGVDDSKNLPGLDRTDDIKKASYQVLKIRSTYDSPTVFAGVAANLGAVRHHTCYIRPIENLLTFHKDKGEKANSYWRVKTGDVHPVYDCILTLMEFAVYNDKLKELIDG
;
A
#
# COMPACT_ATOMS: atom_id res chain seq x y z
N MET A 1 -10.68 -16.42 8.54
CA MET A 1 -9.33 -15.82 8.65
C MET A 1 -9.45 -14.55 9.49
N TYR A 2 -8.72 -14.40 10.60
CA TYR A 2 -8.86 -13.25 11.50
C TYR A 2 -7.78 -12.22 11.19
N ILE A 3 -8.12 -10.94 11.05
CA ILE A 3 -7.12 -9.86 11.03
C ILE A 3 -6.96 -9.41 12.49
N PRO A 4 -5.79 -9.60 13.12
CA PRO A 4 -5.59 -9.15 14.49
C PRO A 4 -5.45 -7.63 14.49
N VAL A 5 -6.50 -6.93 14.92
CA VAL A 5 -6.42 -5.52 15.29
C VAL A 5 -6.74 -5.45 16.78
N SER A 6 -5.73 -5.14 17.60
CA SER A 6 -5.87 -4.78 19.01
C SER A 6 -6.69 -5.76 19.88
N GLY A 7 -6.45 -7.06 19.75
CA GLY A 7 -7.00 -8.08 20.66
C GLY A 7 -8.51 -8.32 20.58
N GLN A 8 -9.20 -7.71 19.61
CA GLN A 8 -10.58 -8.06 19.28
C GLN A 8 -10.62 -8.88 17.99
N LEU A 9 -11.14 -10.10 18.10
CA LEU A 9 -11.49 -10.92 16.93
C LEU A 9 -12.78 -10.35 16.36
N VAL A 10 -12.68 -9.55 15.29
CA VAL A 10 -13.86 -9.15 14.53
C VAL A 10 -14.27 -10.33 13.64
N PRO A 11 -15.47 -10.92 13.82
CA PRO A 11 -15.92 -12.01 12.99
C PRO A 11 -16.11 -11.50 11.56
N ILE A 12 -15.46 -12.16 10.61
CA ILE A 12 -15.78 -12.02 9.20
C ILE A 12 -17.21 -12.56 9.02
N SER A 13 -18.12 -11.77 8.43
CA SER A 13 -19.50 -12.21 8.22
C SER A 13 -19.55 -13.54 7.44
N SER A 14 -20.51 -14.41 7.75
CA SER A 14 -20.66 -15.74 7.13
C SER A 14 -20.86 -15.71 5.61
N SER A 15 -21.35 -14.60 5.05
CA SER A 15 -21.41 -14.38 3.60
C SER A 15 -20.02 -14.24 2.97
N TYR A 16 -19.07 -13.68 3.71
CA TYR A 16 -17.72 -13.40 3.25
C TYR A 16 -16.83 -14.65 3.30
N GLU A 17 -17.04 -15.54 4.28
CA GLU A 17 -16.36 -16.85 4.33
C GLU A 17 -16.75 -17.74 3.15
N LYS A 18 -18.04 -17.80 2.80
CA LYS A 18 -18.49 -18.53 1.60
C LYS A 18 -17.88 -17.99 0.30
N SER A 19 -17.67 -16.67 0.21
CA SER A 19 -16.96 -16.09 -0.94
C SER A 19 -15.47 -16.42 -0.95
N LEU A 20 -14.82 -16.53 0.23
CA LEU A 20 -13.42 -16.91 0.30
C LEU A 20 -13.20 -18.37 -0.11
N ASP A 21 -14.04 -19.31 0.34
CA ASP A 21 -13.94 -20.71 -0.06
C ASP A 21 -14.16 -20.89 -1.57
N ALA A 22 -15.12 -20.16 -2.13
CA ALA A 22 -15.34 -20.14 -3.57
C ALA A 22 -14.13 -19.58 -4.34
N ILE A 23 -13.53 -18.49 -3.82
CA ILE A 23 -12.31 -17.91 -4.40
C ILE A 23 -11.15 -18.88 -4.28
N PHE A 24 -10.92 -19.47 -3.11
CA PHE A 24 -9.85 -20.45 -2.87
C PHE A 24 -10.03 -21.68 -3.74
N GLY A 25 -11.24 -22.22 -3.86
CA GLY A 25 -11.55 -23.32 -4.78
C GLY A 25 -11.27 -22.95 -6.24
N TYR A 26 -11.64 -21.73 -6.64
CA TYR A 26 -11.37 -21.20 -7.98
C TYR A 26 -9.86 -21.06 -8.25
N VAL A 27 -9.08 -20.45 -7.35
CA VAL A 27 -7.63 -20.26 -7.54
C VAL A 27 -6.81 -21.52 -7.34
N SER A 28 -7.34 -22.53 -6.65
CA SER A 28 -6.69 -23.83 -6.47
C SER A 28 -6.79 -24.72 -7.70
N ASN A 29 -7.73 -24.44 -8.61
CA ASN A 29 -7.78 -25.11 -9.91
C ASN A 29 -6.75 -24.50 -10.87
N SER A 30 -5.79 -25.30 -11.35
CA SER A 30 -4.69 -24.84 -12.20
C SER A 30 -5.14 -24.15 -13.51
N ALA A 31 -6.24 -24.60 -14.13
CA ALA A 31 -6.76 -24.00 -15.35
C ALA A 31 -7.42 -22.64 -15.08
N GLU A 32 -8.20 -22.53 -14.00
CA GLU A 32 -8.83 -21.27 -13.59
C GLU A 32 -7.79 -20.27 -13.07
N LYS A 33 -6.79 -20.74 -12.34
CA LYS A 33 -5.61 -19.95 -11.95
C LYS A 33 -4.89 -19.38 -13.18
N ALA A 34 -4.67 -20.18 -14.21
CA ALA A 34 -4.03 -19.72 -15.44
C ALA A 34 -4.87 -18.64 -16.14
N LYS A 35 -6.19 -18.79 -16.20
CA LYS A 35 -7.10 -17.76 -16.73
C LYS A 35 -7.03 -16.47 -15.91
N LEU A 36 -7.05 -16.57 -14.58
CA LEU A 36 -6.93 -15.42 -13.69
C LEU A 36 -5.61 -14.68 -13.89
N LEU A 37 -4.49 -15.40 -13.92
CA LEU A 37 -3.16 -14.81 -14.15
C LEU A 37 -3.06 -14.16 -15.53
N THR A 38 -3.61 -14.78 -16.57
CA THR A 38 -3.63 -14.22 -17.93
C THR A 38 -4.47 -12.94 -17.98
N ALA A 39 -5.65 -12.93 -17.34
CA ALA A 39 -6.51 -11.75 -17.25
C ALA A 39 -5.81 -10.62 -16.47
N TRP A 40 -5.17 -10.96 -15.35
CA TRP A 40 -4.41 -10.01 -14.55
C TRP A 40 -3.22 -9.43 -15.33
N GLU A 41 -2.44 -10.26 -16.01
CA GLU A 41 -1.29 -9.80 -16.82
C GLU A 41 -1.74 -8.84 -17.92
N ARG A 42 -2.86 -9.15 -18.59
CA ARG A 42 -3.46 -8.29 -19.61
C ARG A 42 -3.88 -6.93 -19.05
N VAL A 43 -4.55 -6.90 -17.90
CA VAL A 43 -4.94 -5.64 -17.22
C VAL A 43 -3.70 -4.88 -16.77
N PHE A 44 -2.71 -5.56 -16.20
CA PHE A 44 -1.47 -4.94 -15.72
C PHE A 44 -0.67 -4.31 -16.87
N LYS A 45 -0.49 -5.03 -17.99
CA LYS A 45 0.16 -4.48 -19.20
C LYS A 45 -0.58 -3.24 -19.72
N ALA A 46 -1.91 -3.31 -19.81
CA ALA A 46 -2.72 -2.18 -20.26
C ALA A 46 -2.61 -0.98 -19.31
N TYR A 47 -2.54 -1.21 -18.00
CA TYR A 47 -2.30 -0.19 -16.99
C TYR A 47 -0.93 0.48 -17.19
N VAL A 48 0.14 -0.31 -17.27
CA VAL A 48 1.52 0.19 -17.45
C VAL A 48 1.67 0.98 -18.76
N GLN A 49 1.11 0.48 -19.86
CA GLN A 49 1.22 1.09 -21.19
C GLN A 49 0.24 2.24 -21.45
N LYS A 50 -0.66 2.56 -20.50
CA LYS A 50 -1.78 3.50 -20.71
C LYS A 50 -2.64 3.17 -21.93
N SER A 51 -2.88 1.88 -22.16
CA SER A 51 -3.66 1.45 -23.31
C SER A 51 -5.08 2.04 -23.28
N ARG A 52 -5.59 2.43 -24.46
CA ARG A 52 -6.97 2.88 -24.68
C ARG A 52 -7.91 1.73 -25.08
N SER A 53 -7.46 0.49 -24.98
CA SER A 53 -8.27 -0.71 -25.15
C SER A 53 -9.31 -0.84 -24.03
N PHE A 54 -10.14 -1.90 -24.07
CA PHE A 54 -11.22 -2.13 -23.11
C PHE A 54 -10.75 -2.06 -21.63
N GLU A 55 -9.52 -2.47 -21.36
CA GLU A 55 -8.93 -2.47 -20.02
C GLU A 55 -8.73 -1.07 -19.44
N LYS A 56 -8.85 -0.01 -20.25
CA LYS A 56 -8.81 1.38 -19.80
C LYS A 56 -9.77 1.68 -18.66
N TRP A 57 -10.89 0.99 -18.62
CA TRP A 57 -11.91 1.14 -17.59
C TRP A 57 -11.43 0.70 -16.21
N PHE A 58 -10.46 -0.23 -16.15
CA PHE A 58 -9.86 -0.61 -14.87
C PHE A 58 -8.95 0.48 -14.32
N HIS A 59 -8.28 1.29 -15.16
CA HIS A 59 -7.34 2.30 -14.67
C HIS A 59 -7.84 3.75 -14.67
N HIS A 60 -8.73 4.15 -15.58
CA HIS A 60 -9.31 5.50 -15.63
C HIS A 60 -10.70 5.60 -14.98
N GLY A 61 -11.23 4.49 -14.49
CA GLY A 61 -12.53 4.39 -13.85
C GLY A 61 -13.75 4.45 -14.77
N CYS A 62 -14.88 4.00 -14.24
CA CYS A 62 -16.09 3.71 -15.02
C CYS A 62 -16.99 4.94 -15.17
N GLY A 63 -17.03 5.57 -16.35
CA GLY A 63 -17.94 6.68 -16.67
C GLY A 63 -17.87 7.04 -18.16
N GLY A 64 -18.92 7.64 -18.73
CA GLY A 64 -18.94 7.96 -20.17
C GLY A 64 -17.83 8.96 -20.55
N GLY A 65 -16.91 8.54 -21.42
CA GLY A 65 -15.67 9.27 -21.71
C GLY A 65 -14.57 8.89 -20.72
N VAL A 66 -13.32 8.80 -21.19
CA VAL A 66 -12.17 8.58 -20.30
C VAL A 66 -11.99 9.86 -19.49
N ASP A 67 -12.68 9.94 -18.35
CA ASP A 67 -12.65 11.08 -17.46
C ASP A 67 -11.62 10.83 -16.36
N ASP A 68 -10.53 11.58 -16.41
CA ASP A 68 -9.45 11.59 -15.41
C ASP A 68 -9.86 12.42 -14.16
N SER A 69 -11.13 12.83 -14.08
CA SER A 69 -11.68 13.52 -12.91
C SER A 69 -11.86 12.56 -11.73
N LYS A 70 -11.68 13.11 -10.52
CA LYS A 70 -11.72 12.44 -9.21
C LYS A 70 -13.01 11.66 -8.89
N ASN A 71 -13.97 11.63 -9.81
CA ASN A 71 -15.34 11.17 -9.58
C ASN A 71 -15.57 9.71 -10.00
N LEU A 72 -14.62 9.06 -10.66
CA LEU A 72 -14.76 7.69 -11.16
C LEU A 72 -13.77 6.71 -10.50
N PRO A 73 -14.19 5.45 -10.25
CA PRO A 73 -13.35 4.46 -9.56
C PRO A 73 -12.29 3.87 -10.50
N GLY A 74 -11.03 4.31 -10.44
CA GLY A 74 -9.92 3.78 -11.26
C GLY A 74 -8.66 3.44 -10.46
N LEU A 75 -7.82 2.54 -10.99
CA LEU A 75 -6.55 2.14 -10.37
C LEU A 75 -5.49 3.27 -10.33
N ASP A 76 -5.65 4.34 -11.12
CA ASP A 76 -4.65 5.42 -11.26
C ASP A 76 -4.84 6.58 -10.26
N ARG A 77 -5.57 6.36 -9.17
CA ARG A 77 -5.91 7.39 -8.18
C ARG A 77 -4.72 7.82 -7.33
N THR A 78 -4.04 8.88 -7.79
CA THR A 78 -2.96 9.52 -7.01
C THR A 78 -3.43 10.08 -5.67
N ASP A 79 -4.73 10.34 -5.50
CA ASP A 79 -5.28 10.82 -4.23
C ASP A 79 -5.29 9.74 -3.15
N ASP A 80 -5.43 8.47 -3.50
CA ASP A 80 -5.37 7.37 -2.53
C ASP A 80 -3.95 7.16 -2.02
N ILE A 81 -2.94 7.26 -2.88
CA ILE A 81 -1.53 7.28 -2.47
C ILE A 81 -1.29 8.44 -1.51
N LYS A 82 -1.69 9.67 -1.89
CA LYS A 82 -1.53 10.87 -1.04
C LYS A 82 -2.23 10.71 0.31
N LYS A 83 -3.46 10.18 0.33
CA LYS A 83 -4.22 9.94 1.56
C LYS A 83 -3.54 8.89 2.43
N ALA A 84 -3.12 7.77 1.84
CA ALA A 84 -2.42 6.71 2.57
C ALA A 84 -1.12 7.22 3.19
N SER A 85 -0.30 7.93 2.41
CA SER A 85 0.93 8.59 2.89
C SER A 85 0.65 9.52 4.08
N TYR A 86 -0.38 10.36 3.98
CA TYR A 86 -0.76 11.24 5.08
C TYR A 86 -1.23 10.48 6.32
N GLN A 87 -2.01 9.41 6.17
CA GLN A 87 -2.46 8.60 7.31
C GLN A 87 -1.29 7.95 8.03
N VAL A 88 -0.29 7.45 7.32
CA VAL A 88 0.94 6.92 7.92
C VAL A 88 1.65 8.01 8.75
N LEU A 89 1.87 9.19 8.17
CA LEU A 89 2.48 10.32 8.89
C LEU A 89 1.66 10.72 10.12
N LYS A 90 0.34 10.77 10.01
CA LYS A 90 -0.56 11.11 11.11
C LYS A 90 -0.47 10.08 12.24
N ILE A 91 -0.49 8.79 11.91
CA ILE A 91 -0.34 7.70 12.89
C ILE A 91 1.01 7.82 13.60
N ARG A 92 2.11 7.96 12.86
CA ARG A 92 3.46 8.14 13.43
C ARG A 92 3.56 9.37 14.32
N SER A 93 2.91 10.47 13.94
CA SER A 93 2.88 11.70 14.75
C SER A 93 2.08 11.58 16.05
N THR A 94 1.16 10.61 16.12
CA THR A 94 0.28 10.40 17.29
C THR A 94 0.82 9.30 18.21
N TYR A 95 1.38 8.25 17.62
CA TYR A 95 1.83 7.04 18.29
C TYR A 95 3.35 6.89 18.12
N ASP A 96 4.08 7.60 18.97
CA ASP A 96 5.54 7.51 19.08
C ASP A 96 5.95 6.33 19.96
N SER A 97 5.73 5.10 19.44
CA SER A 97 6.10 3.86 20.11
C SER A 97 6.91 2.97 19.16
N PRO A 98 8.03 2.38 19.62
CA PRO A 98 8.80 1.41 18.83
C PRO A 98 8.04 0.10 18.55
N THR A 99 6.86 -0.10 19.15
CA THR A 99 5.98 -1.25 18.92
C THR A 99 4.88 -0.99 17.90
N VAL A 100 4.70 0.26 17.46
CA VAL A 100 3.69 0.64 16.48
C VAL A 100 4.36 0.86 15.13
N PHE A 101 4.04 0.00 14.18
CA PHE A 101 4.51 0.09 12.80
C PHE A 101 3.41 0.65 11.90
N ALA A 102 3.78 1.51 10.97
CA ALA A 102 2.84 2.07 10.00
C ALA A 102 3.36 1.84 8.57
N GLY A 103 2.47 1.39 7.70
CA GLY A 103 2.79 1.09 6.32
C GLY A 103 1.62 1.29 5.38
N VAL A 104 1.91 1.22 4.08
CA VAL A 104 0.89 1.33 3.03
C VAL A 104 0.68 -0.04 2.41
N ALA A 105 -0.58 -0.51 2.41
CA ALA A 105 -1.00 -1.70 1.70
C ALA A 105 -1.90 -1.32 0.50
N ALA A 106 -1.57 -1.77 -0.70
CA ALA A 106 -2.34 -1.45 -1.91
C ALA A 106 -2.44 -2.63 -2.90
N ASN A 107 -3.61 -2.79 -3.52
CA ASN A 107 -3.89 -3.89 -4.46
C ASN A 107 -3.08 -3.82 -5.77
N LEU A 108 -2.65 -2.63 -6.19
CA LEU A 108 -1.66 -2.48 -7.23
C LEU A 108 -0.57 -1.56 -6.70
N GLY A 109 0.67 -1.97 -6.93
CA GLY A 109 1.79 -1.06 -6.74
C GLY A 109 1.51 0.20 -7.52
N ALA A 110 1.93 1.32 -6.97
CA ALA A 110 1.92 2.59 -7.66
C ALA A 110 2.87 2.53 -8.87
N VAL A 111 3.03 1.46 -9.65
CA VAL A 111 4.14 1.24 -10.59
C VAL A 111 4.35 2.44 -11.55
N ARG A 112 3.26 3.13 -11.93
CA ARG A 112 3.31 4.36 -12.74
C ARG A 112 3.58 5.63 -11.94
N HIS A 113 3.20 5.62 -10.67
CA HIS A 113 3.24 6.74 -9.72
C HIS A 113 4.37 6.60 -8.69
N HIS A 114 5.07 5.48 -8.65
CA HIS A 114 6.02 5.09 -7.61
C HIS A 114 7.17 6.07 -7.68
N THR A 115 7.75 6.23 -8.87
CA THR A 115 8.83 7.18 -9.12
C THR A 115 8.49 8.62 -8.71
N CYS A 116 7.23 9.03 -8.84
CA CYS A 116 6.81 10.41 -8.58
C CYS A 116 6.33 10.65 -7.14
N TYR A 117 5.73 9.64 -6.50
CA TYR A 117 5.02 9.79 -5.23
C TYR A 117 5.59 8.96 -4.08
N ILE A 118 6.15 7.78 -4.35
CA ILE A 118 6.68 6.88 -3.33
C ILE A 118 8.20 6.98 -3.25
N ARG A 119 8.90 6.83 -4.38
CA ARG A 119 10.36 6.88 -4.47
C ARG A 119 11.00 8.10 -3.78
N PRO A 120 10.45 9.33 -3.90
CA PRO A 120 11.07 10.49 -3.23
C PRO A 120 11.00 10.44 -1.70
N ILE A 121 10.12 9.62 -1.14
CA ILE A 121 9.84 9.54 0.30
C ILE A 121 10.12 8.16 0.91
N GLU A 122 10.47 7.17 0.09
CA GLU A 122 10.77 5.80 0.51
C GLU A 122 11.93 5.74 1.51
N ASN A 123 12.94 6.59 1.31
CA ASN A 123 14.14 6.69 2.13
C ASN A 123 14.12 7.93 3.04
N LEU A 124 12.96 8.58 3.21
CA LEU A 124 12.87 9.79 4.01
C LEU A 124 12.78 9.43 5.49
N LEU A 125 13.66 10.04 6.27
CA LEU A 125 13.69 9.95 7.72
C LEU A 125 13.08 11.21 8.34
N THR A 126 12.29 11.03 9.39
CA THR A 126 11.60 12.08 10.13
C THR A 126 11.86 11.93 11.63
N PHE A 127 11.64 13.01 12.37
CA PHE A 127 11.69 13.01 13.82
C PHE A 127 10.76 14.09 14.37
N HIS A 128 10.35 13.93 15.62
CA HIS A 128 9.57 14.92 16.34
C HIS A 128 10.46 16.09 16.78
N LYS A 129 10.07 17.33 16.47
CA LYS A 129 10.93 18.51 16.65
C LYS A 129 11.40 18.71 18.10
N ASP A 130 10.58 18.35 19.08
CA ASP A 130 10.88 18.37 20.53
C ASP A 130 11.93 17.32 20.96
N LYS A 131 12.18 16.29 20.14
CA LYS A 131 13.29 15.33 20.32
C LYS A 131 14.61 15.84 19.75
N GLY A 132 14.56 16.90 18.96
CA GLY A 132 15.72 17.47 18.28
C GLY A 132 16.31 18.66 19.01
N GLU A 133 17.63 18.78 18.92
CA GLU A 133 18.37 19.96 19.34
C GLU A 133 18.90 20.69 18.09
N LYS A 134 18.61 21.98 17.95
CA LYS A 134 19.15 22.78 16.87
C LYS A 134 20.59 23.18 17.19
N ALA A 135 21.54 22.70 16.40
CA ALA A 135 22.96 23.04 16.52
C ALA A 135 23.44 23.76 15.24
N ASN A 136 23.63 25.07 15.31
CA ASN A 136 24.01 25.92 14.17
C ASN A 136 23.09 25.71 12.94
N SER A 137 23.63 25.11 11.88
CA SER A 137 22.98 24.86 10.59
C SER A 137 22.30 23.49 10.47
N TYR A 138 22.33 22.65 11.52
CA TYR A 138 21.77 21.31 11.50
C TYR A 138 20.97 20.97 12.77
N TRP A 139 20.22 19.88 12.70
CA TRP A 139 19.54 19.28 13.85
C TRP A 139 20.33 18.08 14.35
N ARG A 140 20.47 17.96 15.67
CA ARG A 140 20.94 16.74 16.34
C ARG A 140 19.73 16.01 16.89
N VAL A 141 19.66 14.72 16.64
CA VAL A 141 18.61 13.83 17.15
C VAL A 141 19.26 12.50 17.49
N LYS A 142 18.76 11.84 18.54
CA LYS A 142 19.20 10.48 18.86
C LYS A 142 18.69 9.53 17.80
N THR A 143 19.49 8.56 17.39
CA THR A 143 19.11 7.57 16.37
C THR A 143 17.76 6.89 16.66
N GLY A 144 17.46 6.64 17.94
CA GLY A 144 16.19 6.02 18.36
C GLY A 144 14.95 6.90 18.18
N ASP A 145 15.12 8.21 18.03
CA ASP A 145 14.03 9.19 17.78
C ASP A 145 13.92 9.54 16.27
N VAL A 146 14.71 8.88 15.41
CA VAL A 146 14.60 8.97 13.94
C VAL A 146 13.76 7.82 13.43
N HIS A 147 12.82 8.13 12.55
CA HIS A 147 11.89 7.15 12.01
C HIS A 147 11.76 7.30 10.50
N PRO A 148 11.68 6.19 9.75
CA PRO A 148 11.29 6.28 8.36
C PRO A 148 9.85 6.81 8.25
N VAL A 149 9.53 7.45 7.12
CA VAL A 149 8.13 7.78 6.82
C VAL A 149 7.28 6.52 6.75
N TYR A 150 7.82 5.43 6.18
CA TYR A 150 7.17 4.13 6.09
C TYR A 150 8.01 3.05 6.74
N ASP A 151 7.42 2.22 7.60
CA ASP A 151 8.07 1.00 8.05
C ASP A 151 7.99 -0.09 6.97
N CYS A 152 6.91 -0.10 6.20
CA CYS A 152 6.69 -1.04 5.10
C CYS A 152 5.78 -0.50 3.99
N ILE A 153 5.99 -1.03 2.79
CA ILE A 153 5.13 -0.85 1.62
C ILE A 153 4.80 -2.25 1.09
N LEU A 154 3.52 -2.59 1.11
CA LEU A 154 3.01 -3.88 0.65
C LEU A 154 2.09 -3.70 -0.54
N THR A 155 2.47 -4.31 -1.66
CA THR A 155 1.65 -4.31 -2.87
C THR A 155 1.77 -5.67 -3.56
N LEU A 156 0.89 -5.96 -4.52
CA LEU A 156 0.99 -7.19 -5.32
C LEU A 156 2.29 -7.28 -6.14
N MET A 157 2.92 -6.13 -6.45
CA MET A 157 4.09 -6.06 -7.34
C MET A 157 5.39 -5.78 -6.61
N GLU A 158 5.30 -5.17 -5.45
CA GLU A 158 6.42 -4.61 -4.71
C GLU A 158 6.16 -4.80 -3.23
N PHE A 159 7.16 -5.36 -2.56
CA PHE A 159 7.17 -5.61 -1.14
C PHE A 159 8.50 -5.08 -0.61
N ALA A 160 8.44 -4.04 0.21
CA ALA A 160 9.60 -3.43 0.83
C ALA A 160 9.36 -3.25 2.32
N VAL A 161 10.29 -3.76 3.12
CA VAL A 161 10.30 -3.58 4.57
C VAL A 161 11.54 -2.78 4.92
N TYR A 162 11.34 -1.61 5.53
CA TYR A 162 12.43 -0.71 5.92
C TYR A 162 12.85 -0.90 7.37
N ASN A 163 11.95 -1.43 8.22
CA ASN A 163 12.20 -1.65 9.62
C ASN A 163 12.78 -3.05 9.89
N ASP A 164 13.99 -3.13 10.46
CA ASP A 164 14.68 -4.41 10.67
C ASP A 164 13.95 -5.35 11.64
N LYS A 165 13.31 -4.81 12.69
CA LYS A 165 12.47 -5.63 13.59
C LYS A 165 11.28 -6.24 12.86
N LEU A 166 10.71 -5.49 11.92
CA LEU A 166 9.61 -5.99 11.10
C LEU A 166 10.08 -7.04 10.09
N LYS A 167 11.30 -6.91 9.55
CA LYS A 167 11.90 -7.96 8.71
C LYS A 167 12.09 -9.25 9.49
N GLU A 168 12.68 -9.18 10.68
CA GLU A 168 12.89 -10.34 11.55
C GLU A 168 11.58 -11.07 11.86
N LEU A 169 10.47 -10.34 12.09
CA LEU A 169 9.15 -10.92 12.32
C LEU A 169 8.51 -11.58 11.10
N ILE A 170 8.90 -11.18 9.88
CA ILE A 170 8.35 -11.69 8.63
C ILE A 170 9.16 -12.88 8.11
N ASP A 171 10.47 -12.86 8.32
CA ASP A 171 11.40 -13.89 7.83
C ASP A 171 11.58 -15.08 8.81
N GLY A 172 11.13 -14.94 10.07
CA GLY A 172 11.18 -15.97 11.11
C GLY A 172 9.89 -16.78 11.23
#